data_AF-Q3B8P8-F1
#
_entry.id   AF-Q3B8P8-F1
#
_cell.length_a   1.000
_cell.length_b   1.000
_cell.length_c   1.000
_cell.angle_alpha   90.00
_cell.angle_beta   90.00
_cell.angle_gamma   90.00
#
_symmetry.space_group_name_H-M   'P 1'
#
loop_
_entity.id
_entity.type
_entity.pdbx_description
1 polymer ?
#
loop_
_entity_poly.entity_id
_entity_poly.type
_entity_poly.pdbx_seq_one_letter_code
_entity_poly.pdbx_strand_id
1 'polypeptide(L)'
;VDCRFRLGTHKMVFIVNSEDYMYRRGTLCRAKQVQPLVLLRHHRHFEEWHGRWLEDNVSVAAAGLVQDWLMGEEEEDMVPCKTLCETAHVHGLPVTRYRVQYSRRPASP
;
A
#
# COMPACT_ATOMS: atom_id res chain seq x y z
N VAL A 1 0.16 28.69 -30.16
CA VAL A 1 0.87 27.49 -29.64
C VAL A 1 0.54 26.33 -30.57
N ASP A 2 1.42 26.04 -31.54
CA ASP A 2 1.23 24.91 -32.46
C ASP A 2 1.73 23.62 -31.82
N CYS A 3 0.81 22.75 -31.40
CA CYS A 3 1.17 21.40 -30.96
C CYS A 3 1.43 20.53 -32.19
N ARG A 4 2.70 20.37 -32.56
CA ARG A 4 3.10 19.52 -33.70
C ARG A 4 3.10 18.05 -33.28
N PHE A 5 1.95 17.39 -33.44
CA PHE A 5 1.81 15.96 -33.20
C PHE A 5 2.51 15.15 -34.31
N ARG A 6 3.47 14.30 -33.91
CA ARG A 6 4.14 13.36 -34.83
C ARG A 6 3.62 11.95 -34.57
N LEU A 7 2.77 11.45 -35.48
CA LEU A 7 2.14 10.12 -35.44
C LEU A 7 3.15 8.99 -35.14
N GLY A 8 4.30 8.97 -35.81
CA GLY A 8 5.31 7.91 -35.63
C GLY A 8 5.99 7.85 -34.25
N THR A 9 5.82 8.89 -33.43
CA THR A 9 6.44 9.02 -32.10
C THR A 9 5.50 8.73 -30.94
N HIS A 10 4.21 8.49 -31.19
CA HIS A 10 3.20 8.23 -30.17
C HIS A 10 2.53 6.87 -30.37
N LYS A 11 1.96 6.31 -29.31
CA LYS A 11 1.10 5.12 -29.33
C LYS A 11 -0.24 5.50 -28.70
N MET A 12 -1.32 5.03 -29.31
CA MET A 12 -2.67 5.12 -28.77
C MET A 12 -2.97 3.84 -27.99
N VAL A 13 -3.59 3.96 -26.82
CA VAL A 13 -4.05 2.85 -26.00
C VAL A 13 -5.49 3.09 -25.61
N PHE A 14 -6.30 2.06 -25.86
CA PHE A 14 -7.71 1.99 -25.52
C PHE A 14 -7.82 1.40 -24.11
N ILE A 15 -8.41 2.15 -23.19
CA ILE A 15 -8.68 1.69 -21.82
C ILE A 15 -10.19 1.54 -21.67
N VAL A 16 -10.64 0.33 -21.35
CA VAL A 16 -12.07 0.05 -21.18
C VAL A 16 -12.66 0.96 -20.11
N ASN A 17 -13.82 1.57 -20.40
CA ASN A 17 -14.52 2.53 -19.53
C ASN A 17 -13.73 3.81 -19.22
N SER A 18 -12.77 4.18 -20.07
CA SER A 18 -12.01 5.41 -19.98
C SER A 18 -11.79 6.00 -21.37
N GLU A 19 -11.40 7.27 -21.42
CA GLU A 19 -10.95 7.91 -22.65
C GLU A 19 -9.68 7.23 -23.21
N ASP A 20 -9.51 7.30 -24.53
CA ASP A 20 -8.33 6.78 -25.21
C ASP A 20 -7.12 7.69 -24.97
N TYR A 21 -6.01 7.10 -24.52
CA TYR A 21 -4.80 7.85 -24.23
C TYR A 21 -3.76 7.71 -25.33
N MET A 22 -3.12 8.82 -25.69
CA MET A 22 -1.90 8.81 -26.50
C MET A 22 -0.68 9.13 -25.64
N TYR A 23 0.35 8.30 -25.71
CA TYR A 23 1.64 8.57 -25.06
C TYR A 23 2.80 8.43 -26.03
N ARG A 24 3.88 9.18 -25.77
CA ARG A 24 5.10 9.10 -26.55
C ARG A 24 5.74 7.71 -26.42
N ARG A 25 6.25 7.17 -27.52
CA ARG A 25 6.98 5.89 -27.54
C ARG A 25 8.12 5.92 -26.53
N GLY A 26 8.21 4.85 -25.73
CA GLY A 26 9.20 4.73 -24.66
C GLY A 26 8.77 5.33 -23.32
N THR A 27 7.68 6.12 -23.25
CA THR A 27 7.19 6.69 -21.98
C THR A 27 6.86 5.60 -20.97
N LEU A 28 6.16 4.53 -21.34
CA LEU A 28 5.84 3.45 -20.40
C LEU A 28 7.10 2.69 -19.92
N CYS A 29 8.10 2.51 -20.79
CA CYS A 29 9.36 1.89 -20.38
C CYS A 29 10.10 2.77 -19.37
N ARG A 30 10.18 4.07 -19.62
CA ARG A 30 10.75 5.04 -18.68
C ARG A 30 9.96 5.09 -17.37
N ALA A 31 8.63 5.09 -17.45
CA ALA A 31 7.74 5.06 -16.30
C ALA A 31 8.04 3.85 -15.40
N LYS A 32 8.18 2.65 -15.99
CA LYS A 32 8.57 1.44 -15.24
C LYS A 32 9.94 1.57 -14.57
N GLN A 33 10.91 2.21 -15.22
CA GLN A 33 12.25 2.42 -14.65
C GLN A 33 12.24 3.40 -13.47
N VAL A 34 11.43 4.47 -13.55
CA VAL A 34 11.37 5.50 -12.50
C VAL A 34 10.34 5.19 -11.41
N GLN A 35 9.40 4.28 -11.64
CA GLN A 35 8.32 3.96 -10.71
C GLN A 35 8.81 3.59 -9.31
N PRO A 36 9.87 2.77 -9.13
CA PRO A 36 10.39 2.47 -7.79
C PRO A 36 10.89 3.71 -7.04
N LEU A 37 11.58 4.61 -7.73
CA LEU A 37 12.11 5.85 -7.13
C LEU A 37 10.97 6.80 -6.72
N VAL A 38 9.96 6.94 -7.57
CA VAL A 38 8.78 7.77 -7.29
C VAL A 38 7.99 7.18 -6.11
N LEU A 39 7.79 5.85 -6.10
CA LEU A 39 7.12 5.15 -5.01
C LEU A 39 7.83 5.37 -3.68
N LEU A 40 9.16 5.17 -3.63
CA LEU A 40 9.96 5.36 -2.42
C LEU A 40 9.86 6.80 -1.89
N ARG A 41 9.94 7.80 -2.78
CA ARG A 41 9.80 9.21 -2.40
C ARG A 41 8.43 9.50 -1.78
N HIS A 42 7.35 9.04 -2.41
CA HIS A 42 6.00 9.25 -1.89
C HIS A 42 5.78 8.50 -0.58
N HIS A 43 6.29 7.28 -0.48
CA HIS A 43 6.20 6.49 0.74
C HIS A 43 6.87 7.20 1.92
N ARG A 44 8.10 7.70 1.73
CA ARG A 44 8.80 8.47 2.77
C ARG A 44 8.02 9.72 3.19
N HIS A 45 7.51 10.49 2.22
CA HIS A 45 6.69 11.66 2.53
C HIS A 45 5.44 11.30 3.33
N PHE A 46 4.80 10.17 2.98
CA PHE A 46 3.64 9.66 3.69
C PHE A 46 4.00 9.23 5.12
N GLU A 47 5.09 8.49 5.31
CA GLU A 47 5.55 8.09 6.66
C GLU A 47 5.86 9.30 7.54
N GLU A 48 6.57 10.30 7.00
CA GLU A 48 6.89 11.53 7.75
C GLU A 48 5.63 12.31 8.14
N TRP A 49 4.64 12.38 7.24
CA TRP A 49 3.36 13.02 7.54
C TRP A 49 2.56 12.21 8.57
N HIS A 50 2.46 10.90 8.38
CA HIS A 50 1.69 10.00 9.24
C HIS A 50 2.27 9.96 10.65
N GLY A 51 3.60 9.95 10.79
CA GLY A 51 4.28 10.01 12.09
C GLY A 51 3.90 11.26 12.89
N ARG A 52 3.97 12.44 12.27
CA ARG A 52 3.53 13.69 12.91
C ARG A 52 2.05 13.68 13.28
N TRP A 53 1.22 13.16 12.37
CA TRP A 53 -0.21 13.03 12.63
C TRP A 53 -0.47 12.12 13.84
N LEU A 54 0.24 10.99 13.96
CA LEU A 54 0.12 10.11 15.13
C LEU A 54 0.55 10.81 16.42
N GLU A 55 1.67 11.53 16.42
CA GLU A 55 2.15 12.28 17.58
C GLU A 55 1.12 13.32 18.05
N ASP A 56 0.46 14.00 17.12
CA ASP A 56 -0.52 15.05 17.42
C ASP A 56 -1.89 14.51 17.83
N ASN A 57 -2.26 13.28 17.39
CA ASN A 57 -3.65 12.80 17.47
C ASN A 57 -3.84 11.49 18.25
N VAL A 58 -2.78 10.74 18.53
CA VAL A 58 -2.88 9.41 19.16
C VAL A 58 -2.07 9.39 20.47
N SER A 59 -2.78 9.18 21.58
CA SER A 59 -2.12 8.99 22.87
C SER A 59 -1.43 7.63 22.94
N VAL A 60 -0.38 7.52 23.76
CA VAL A 60 0.34 6.26 24.00
C VAL A 60 -0.61 5.15 24.49
N ALA A 61 -1.57 5.50 25.36
CA ALA A 61 -2.57 4.57 25.85
C ALA A 61 -3.51 4.07 24.73
N ALA A 62 -3.94 4.97 23.83
CA ALA A 62 -4.78 4.58 22.70
C ALA A 62 -4.00 3.69 21.70
N ALA A 63 -2.73 3.99 21.46
CA ALA A 63 -1.87 3.15 20.63
C ALA A 63 -1.72 1.73 21.21
N GLY A 64 -1.49 1.63 22.52
CA GLY A 64 -1.42 0.34 23.22
C GLY A 64 -2.72 -0.46 23.12
N LEU A 65 -3.85 0.17 23.44
CA LEU A 65 -5.16 -0.49 23.38
C LEU A 65 -5.50 -1.02 21.98
N VAL A 66 -5.23 -0.25 20.93
CA VAL A 66 -5.45 -0.71 19.54
C VAL A 66 -4.50 -1.86 19.20
N GLN A 67 -3.26 -1.83 19.68
CA GLN A 67 -2.30 -2.91 19.45
C GLN A 67 -2.75 -4.20 20.15
N ASP A 68 -3.14 -4.13 21.41
CA ASP A 68 -3.58 -5.29 22.19
C ASP A 68 -4.85 -5.90 21.57
N TRP A 69 -5.79 -5.05 21.15
CA TRP A 69 -6.98 -5.47 20.40
C TRP A 69 -6.63 -6.16 19.07
N LEU A 70 -5.73 -5.57 18.27
CA LEU A 70 -5.31 -6.14 16.98
C LEU A 70 -4.58 -7.47 17.13
N MET A 71 -3.83 -7.62 18.21
CA MET A 71 -3.06 -8.83 18.52
C MET A 71 -3.89 -9.92 19.22
N GLY A 72 -5.12 -9.60 19.63
CA GLY A 72 -6.03 -10.54 20.30
C GLY A 72 -5.65 -10.80 21.75
N GLU A 73 -5.02 -9.82 22.42
CA GLU A 73 -4.57 -9.92 23.82
C GLU A 73 -5.63 -9.42 24.83
N GLU A 74 -6.74 -8.85 24.37
CA GLU A 74 -7.75 -8.19 25.22
C GLU A 74 -8.88 -9.09 25.78
N GLU A 75 -9.23 -10.22 25.15
CA GLU A 75 -10.43 -11.00 25.54
C GLU A 75 -10.18 -12.50 25.79
N GLU A 76 -10.63 -12.99 26.95
CA GLU A 76 -10.55 -14.39 27.40
C GLU A 76 -11.47 -15.34 26.60
N ASP A 77 -12.52 -14.80 25.97
CA ASP A 77 -13.56 -15.55 25.22
C ASP A 77 -13.36 -15.57 23.69
N MET A 78 -12.34 -14.89 23.15
CA MET A 78 -12.04 -14.98 21.72
C MET A 78 -11.42 -16.34 21.37
N VAL A 79 -11.83 -16.92 20.23
CA VAL A 79 -11.21 -18.15 19.71
C VAL A 79 -9.70 -17.90 19.60
N PRO A 80 -8.83 -18.75 20.19
CA PRO A 80 -7.39 -18.51 20.19
C PRO A 80 -6.88 -18.46 18.76
N CYS A 81 -6.70 -17.24 18.27
CA CYS A 81 -6.09 -16.95 17.00
C CYS A 81 -4.90 -16.03 17.30
N LYS A 82 -3.71 -16.45 16.85
CA LYS A 82 -2.52 -15.64 17.03
C LYS A 82 -2.39 -14.77 15.79
N THR A 83 -2.60 -13.47 15.94
CA THR A 83 -2.20 -12.51 14.91
C THR A 83 -0.68 -12.46 14.93
N LEU A 84 -0.05 -12.97 13.89
CA LEU A 84 1.39 -12.82 13.67
C LEU A 84 1.64 -11.51 12.95
N CYS A 85 2.56 -10.71 13.50
CA CYS A 85 3.08 -9.51 12.86
C CYS A 85 4.42 -9.86 12.21
N GLU A 86 4.48 -9.81 10.89
CA GLU A 86 5.68 -10.11 10.11
C GLU A 86 6.07 -8.89 9.27
N THR A 87 7.37 -8.63 9.11
CA THR A 87 7.83 -7.66 8.12
C THR A 87 7.91 -8.32 6.75
N ALA A 88 7.14 -7.83 5.79
CA ALA A 88 7.17 -8.26 4.41
C ALA A 88 7.79 -7.20 3.51
N HIS A 89 8.25 -7.58 2.31
CA HIS A 89 8.76 -6.63 1.33
C HIS A 89 7.82 -6.55 0.13
N VAL A 90 7.26 -5.37 -0.12
CA VAL A 90 6.40 -5.09 -1.28
C VAL A 90 7.05 -3.98 -2.09
N HIS A 91 7.46 -4.26 -3.33
CA HIS A 91 8.20 -3.32 -4.17
C HIS A 91 9.47 -2.74 -3.52
N GLY A 92 10.14 -3.53 -2.67
CA GLY A 92 11.35 -3.12 -1.94
C GLY A 92 11.07 -2.30 -0.68
N LEU A 93 9.81 -2.02 -0.36
CA LEU A 93 9.40 -1.36 0.88
C LEU A 93 9.10 -2.41 1.97
N PRO A 94 9.67 -2.28 3.19
CA PRO A 94 9.23 -3.06 4.33
C PRO A 94 7.81 -2.63 4.69
N VAL A 95 6.90 -3.60 4.81
CA VAL A 95 5.52 -3.38 5.21
C VAL A 95 5.15 -4.35 6.32
N THR A 96 4.33 -3.88 7.26
CA THR A 96 3.77 -4.74 8.29
C THR A 96 2.71 -5.65 7.68
N ARG A 97 2.91 -6.97 7.80
CA ARG A 97 1.96 -7.99 7.38
C ARG A 97 1.39 -8.67 8.62
N TYR A 98 0.08 -8.55 8.76
CA TYR A 98 -0.66 -9.27 9.79
C TYR A 98 -1.22 -10.57 9.22
N ARG A 99 -0.98 -11.68 9.91
CA ARG A 99 -1.51 -12.99 9.55
C ARG A 99 -2.17 -13.63 10.75
N VAL A 100 -3.45 -13.90 10.64
CA VAL A 100 -4.18 -14.64 11.67
C VAL A 100 -3.90 -16.14 11.52
N GLN A 101 -3.42 -16.76 12.59
CA GLN A 101 -3.31 -18.21 12.70
C GLN A 101 -4.40 -18.75 13.61
N TYR A 102 -5.34 -19.49 13.04
CA TYR A 102 -6.36 -20.20 13.80
C TYR A 102 -5.84 -21.56 14.26
N SER A 103 -5.98 -21.86 15.56
CA SER A 103 -5.60 -23.14 16.16
C SER A 103 -6.49 -24.32 15.70
N ARG A 104 -7.68 -24.04 15.18
CA ARG A 104 -8.59 -25.00 14.55
C ARG A 104 -9.13 -24.43 13.23
N ARG A 105 -9.37 -25.28 12.23
CA ARG A 105 -10.14 -24.86 11.06
C ARG A 105 -11.53 -24.44 11.54
N PRO A 106 -12.03 -23.24 11.18
CA PRO A 106 -13.43 -22.92 11.41
C PRO A 106 -14.28 -23.99 10.71
N ALA A 107 -15.37 -24.43 11.34
CA ALA A 107 -16.38 -25.18 10.60
C ALA A 107 -16.83 -24.29 9.43
N SER A 108 -16.76 -24.80 8.21
CA SER A 108 -17.25 -24.09 7.03
C SER A 108 -18.74 -23.75 7.23
N PRO A 109 -19.21 -22.58 6.78
CA PRO A 109 -20.64 -22.26 6.76
C PRO A 109 -21.43 -23.22 5.87
#